data_AF-A0A238VBD9-F1
#
_entry.id   AF-A0A238VBD9-F1
#
_cell.length_a   1.000
_cell.length_b   1.000
_cell.length_c   1.000
_cell.angle_alpha   90.00
_cell.angle_beta   90.00
_cell.angle_gamma   90.00
#
_symmetry.space_group_name_H-M   'P 1'
#
loop_
_entity.id
_entity.type
_entity.pdbx_description
1 polymer ?
#
loop_
_entity_poly.entity_id
_entity_poly.type
_entity_poly.pdbx_seq_one_letter_code
_entity_poly.pdbx_strand_id
1 'polypeptide(L)'
;MENQTVKEGKSMAIISYFWWIGLIIAFIMNNSKRNTFASFHIRQMIGLLLLNVGVSLIYKYVGSSVGMLLGLGTFVLWVIGLIGAFQGEEKRVPLIGDLFQDWFKGIG
;
A
#
# COMPACT_ATOMS: atom_id res chain seq x y z
N MET A 1 -19.85 -12.38 6.29
CA MET A 1 -19.74 -11.25 5.35
C MET A 1 -18.29 -10.85 5.15
N GLU A 2 -17.53 -10.55 6.21
CA GLU A 2 -16.10 -10.21 6.15
C GLU A 2 -15.26 -11.21 5.35
N ASN A 3 -15.46 -12.51 5.57
CA ASN A 3 -14.76 -13.57 4.84
C ASN A 3 -15.08 -13.60 3.32
N GLN A 4 -16.27 -13.18 2.91
CA GLN A 4 -16.64 -13.05 1.49
C GLN A 4 -15.98 -11.82 0.86
N THR A 5 -16.03 -10.67 1.55
CA THR A 5 -15.38 -9.44 1.11
C THR A 5 -13.87 -9.65 0.92
N VAL A 6 -13.21 -10.30 1.88
CA VAL A 6 -11.79 -10.65 1.75
C VAL A 6 -11.56 -11.59 0.57
N LYS A 7 -12.36 -12.65 0.42
CA LYS A 7 -12.21 -13.62 -0.68
C LYS A 7 -12.31 -12.96 -2.06
N GLU A 8 -13.27 -12.08 -2.26
CA GLU A 8 -13.48 -11.37 -3.53
C GLU A 8 -12.42 -10.29 -3.79
N GLY A 9 -11.96 -9.62 -2.72
CA GLY A 9 -10.99 -8.52 -2.80
C GLY A 9 -9.53 -8.96 -2.87
N LYS A 10 -9.21 -10.19 -2.47
CA LYS A 10 -7.84 -10.67 -2.25
C LYS A 10 -6.92 -10.49 -3.45
N SER A 11 -7.39 -10.83 -4.65
CA SER A 11 -6.60 -10.67 -5.88
C SER A 11 -6.26 -9.20 -6.13
N MET A 12 -7.24 -8.29 -6.02
CA MET A 12 -7.02 -6.85 -6.19
C MET A 12 -6.08 -6.28 -5.12
N ALA A 13 -6.23 -6.71 -3.86
CA ALA A 13 -5.34 -6.31 -2.79
C ALA A 13 -3.88 -6.71 -3.07
N ILE A 14 -3.63 -7.95 -3.49
CA ILE A 14 -2.28 -8.42 -3.83
C ILE A 14 -1.72 -7.66 -5.04
N ILE A 15 -2.52 -7.52 -6.11
CA ILE A 15 -2.13 -6.80 -7.33
C ILE A 15 -1.72 -5.36 -7.00
N SER A 16 -2.36 -4.72 -6.01
CA SER A 16 -2.05 -3.33 -5.65
C SER A 16 -0.57 -3.12 -5.29
N TYR A 17 0.11 -4.14 -4.73
CA TYR A 17 1.50 -4.06 -4.30
C TYR A 17 2.53 -4.28 -5.41
N PHE A 18 2.14 -4.61 -6.65
CA PHE A 18 3.06 -4.78 -7.78
C PHE A 18 3.44 -3.46 -8.44
N TRP A 19 4.13 -2.61 -7.65
CA TRP A 19 4.61 -1.29 -8.04
C TRP A 19 3.48 -0.37 -8.54
N TRP A 20 3.83 0.70 -9.26
CA TRP A 20 2.86 1.68 -9.75
C TRP A 20 1.89 1.07 -10.79
N ILE A 21 2.34 0.09 -11.59
CA ILE A 21 1.49 -0.58 -12.59
C ILE A 21 0.41 -1.41 -11.88
N GLY A 22 0.79 -2.26 -10.94
CA GLY A 22 -0.15 -3.07 -10.15
C GLY A 22 -1.14 -2.21 -9.37
N LEU A 23 -0.66 -1.12 -8.78
CA LEU A 23 -1.51 -0.17 -8.05
C LEU A 23 -2.61 0.43 -8.94
N ILE A 24 -2.27 0.88 -10.15
CA ILE A 24 -3.25 1.44 -11.10
C ILE A 24 -4.27 0.38 -11.52
N ILE A 25 -3.80 -0.83 -11.83
CA ILE A 25 -4.69 -1.95 -12.21
C ILE A 25 -5.66 -2.28 -11.07
N ALA A 26 -5.16 -2.44 -9.84
CA ALA A 26 -5.97 -2.73 -8.67
C ALA A 26 -7.01 -1.62 -8.41
N PHE A 27 -6.61 -0.36 -8.55
CA PHE A 27 -7.50 0.79 -8.41
C PHE A 27 -8.65 0.75 -9.44
N ILE A 28 -8.33 0.52 -10.72
CA ILE A 28 -9.34 0.43 -11.78
C ILE A 28 -10.29 -0.76 -11.54
N MET A 29 -9.75 -1.93 -11.22
CA MET A 29 -10.56 -3.12 -10.92
C MET A 29 -11.50 -2.88 -9.74
N ASN A 30 -11.00 -2.23 -8.69
CA ASN A 30 -11.78 -1.98 -7.49
C ASN A 30 -12.79 -0.83 -7.66
N ASN A 31 -12.59 0.10 -8.59
CA ASN A 31 -13.55 1.18 -8.84
C ASN A 31 -14.93 0.65 -9.30
N SER A 32 -14.95 -0.49 -9.99
CA SER A 32 -16.19 -1.18 -10.38
C SER A 32 -16.77 -2.07 -9.26
N LYS A 33 -15.91 -2.68 -8.44
CA LYS A 33 -16.31 -3.66 -7.41
C LYS A 33 -16.61 -3.04 -6.05
N ARG A 34 -15.99 -1.90 -5.73
CA ARG A 34 -16.08 -1.18 -4.45
C ARG A 34 -15.85 -2.11 -3.24
N ASN A 35 -14.85 -2.98 -3.34
CA ASN A 35 -14.52 -3.92 -2.30
C ASN A 35 -13.65 -3.24 -1.22
N THR A 36 -14.13 -3.22 0.03
CA THR A 36 -13.49 -2.48 1.12
C THR A 36 -12.11 -3.02 1.49
N PHE A 37 -11.91 -4.35 1.43
CA PHE A 37 -10.61 -4.99 1.68
C PHE A 37 -9.58 -4.58 0.62
N ALA A 38 -9.97 -4.59 -0.66
CA ALA A 38 -9.11 -4.09 -1.73
C ALA A 38 -8.83 -2.59 -1.58
N SER A 39 -9.85 -1.78 -1.25
CA SER A 39 -9.68 -0.34 -1.00
C SER A 39 -8.68 -0.08 0.13
N PHE A 40 -8.71 -0.86 1.21
CA PHE A 40 -7.76 -0.75 2.32
C PHE A 40 -6.30 -0.90 1.84
N HIS A 41 -5.99 -1.97 1.10
CA HIS A 41 -4.63 -2.23 0.61
C HIS A 41 -4.19 -1.24 -0.46
N ILE A 42 -5.10 -0.80 -1.33
CA ILE A 42 -4.83 0.27 -2.31
C ILE A 42 -4.40 1.56 -1.59
N ARG A 43 -5.11 1.97 -0.52
CA ARG A 43 -4.74 3.16 0.27
C ARG A 43 -3.38 3.00 0.96
N GLN A 44 -3.10 1.84 1.56
CA GLN A 44 -1.78 1.56 2.15
C GLN A 44 -0.67 1.70 1.09
N MET A 45 -0.88 1.13 -0.10
CA MET A 45 0.13 1.14 -1.15
C MET A 45 0.32 2.54 -1.78
N ILE A 46 -0.73 3.34 -1.91
CA ILE A 46 -0.60 4.76 -2.32
C ILE A 46 0.30 5.51 -1.33
N GLY A 47 0.07 5.33 -0.03
CA GLY A 47 0.90 5.94 1.01
C GLY A 47 2.36 5.50 0.92
N LEU A 48 2.62 4.20 0.74
CA LEU A 48 3.96 3.67 0.56
C LEU A 48 4.66 4.18 -0.71
N LEU A 49 3.91 4.32 -1.82
CA LEU A 49 4.45 4.88 -3.06
C LEU A 49 4.90 6.33 -2.85
N LEU A 50 4.06 7.16 -2.21
CA LEU A 50 4.39 8.56 -1.93
C LEU A 50 5.52 8.68 -0.90
N LEU A 51 5.58 7.81 0.10
CA LEU A 51 6.70 7.72 1.02
C LEU A 51 8.00 7.42 0.26
N ASN A 52 7.97 6.46 -0.66
CA ASN A 52 9.14 6.10 -1.47
C ASN A 52 9.60 7.25 -2.37
N VAL A 53 8.66 8.07 -2.89
CA VAL A 53 9.00 9.32 -3.59
C VAL A 53 9.74 10.27 -2.65
N GLY A 54 9.23 10.49 -1.43
CA GLY A 54 9.90 11.32 -0.42
C GLY A 54 11.31 10.82 -0.07
N VAL A 55 11.47 9.51 0.13
CA VAL A 55 12.78 8.87 0.38
C VAL A 55 13.74 9.07 -0.79
N SER A 56 13.26 8.99 -2.04
CA SER A 56 14.08 9.23 -3.22
C SER A 56 14.63 10.67 -3.29
N LEU A 57 13.85 11.65 -2.83
CA LEU A 57 14.29 13.05 -2.73
C LEU A 57 15.33 13.22 -1.62
N ILE A 58 15.15 12.57 -0.46
CA ILE A 58 16.14 12.57 0.62
C ILE A 58 17.46 11.95 0.15
N TYR A 59 17.39 10.81 -0.54
CA TYR A 59 18.57 10.17 -1.14
C TYR A 59 19.35 11.13 -2.06
N LYS A 60 18.63 11.88 -2.90
CA LYS A 60 19.23 12.80 -3.88
C LYS A 60 19.80 14.08 -3.26
N TYR A 61 19.09 14.70 -2.30
CA TYR A 61 19.39 16.06 -1.85
C TYR A 61 19.98 16.15 -0.44
N VAL A 62 19.78 15.15 0.42
CA VAL A 62 20.28 15.15 1.81
C VAL A 62 21.51 14.26 1.93
N GLY A 63 21.46 13.06 1.33
CA GLY A 63 22.60 12.16 1.31
C GLY A 63 22.18 10.70 1.08
N SER A 64 23.04 9.97 0.35
CA SER A 64 22.76 8.60 -0.06
C SER A 64 22.64 7.63 1.12
N SER A 65 23.46 7.77 2.17
CA SER A 65 23.41 6.89 3.34
C SER A 65 22.08 6.97 4.09
N VAL A 66 21.57 8.18 4.35
CA VAL A 66 20.27 8.38 4.99
C VAL A 66 19.14 7.88 4.10
N GLY A 67 19.19 8.20 2.81
CA GLY A 67 18.23 7.73 1.83
C GLY A 67 18.17 6.20 1.74
N MET A 68 19.30 5.50 1.78
CA MET A 68 19.33 4.02 1.76
C MET A 68 18.70 3.42 3.02
N LEU A 69 18.98 3.97 4.21
CA LEU A 69 18.39 3.50 5.46
C LEU A 69 16.87 3.65 5.46
N LEU A 70 16.36 4.82 5.05
CA LEU A 70 14.92 5.05 4.92
C LEU A 70 14.30 4.20 3.81
N GLY A 71 15.03 3.95 2.72
CA GLY A 71 14.61 3.07 1.63
C GLY A 71 14.43 1.63 2.08
N LEU A 72 15.38 1.11 2.87
CA LEU A 72 15.28 -0.21 3.48
C LEU A 72 14.07 -0.30 4.42
N GLY A 73 13.86 0.71 5.27
CA GLY A 73 12.67 0.79 6.14
C GLY A 73 11.37 0.79 5.34
N THR A 74 11.30 1.59 4.27
CA THR A 74 10.14 1.65 3.37
C THR A 74 9.89 0.31 2.68
N PHE A 75 10.94 -0.40 2.27
CA PHE A 75 10.82 -1.74 1.71
C PHE A 75 10.27 -2.75 2.72
N VAL A 76 10.71 -2.70 3.98
CA VAL A 76 10.15 -3.54 5.06
C VAL A 76 8.66 -3.26 5.27
N LEU A 77 8.24 -1.99 5.30
CA LEU A 77 6.82 -1.62 5.41
C LEU A 77 6.00 -2.16 4.23
N TRP A 78 6.55 -2.10 3.01
CA TRP A 78 5.93 -2.68 1.82
C TRP A 78 5.73 -4.20 1.95
N VAL A 79 6.76 -4.93 2.41
CA VAL A 79 6.66 -6.38 2.65
C VAL A 79 5.57 -6.69 3.68
N ILE A 80 5.47 -5.91 4.77
CA ILE A 80 4.42 -6.11 5.79
C ILE A 80 3.02 -5.95 5.19
N GLY A 81 2.80 -4.93 4.37
CA GLY A 81 1.52 -4.71 3.70
C GLY A 81 1.17 -5.84 2.73
N LEU A 82 2.15 -6.29 1.94
CA LEU A 82 1.98 -7.40 1.00
C LEU A 82 1.65 -8.72 1.72
N ILE A 83 2.33 -9.02 2.83
CA ILE A 83 2.03 -10.19 3.67
C ILE A 83 0.59 -10.12 4.18
N GLY A 84 0.13 -8.95 4.65
CA GLY A 84 -1.26 -8.75 5.06
C GLY A 84 -2.26 -9.09 3.95
N ALA A 85 -2.00 -8.63 2.72
CA ALA A 85 -2.84 -8.95 1.57
C ALA A 85 -2.89 -10.46 1.26
N PHE A 86 -1.74 -11.15 1.36
CA PHE A 86 -1.68 -12.61 1.20
C PHE A 86 -2.39 -13.36 2.34
N GLN A 87 -2.36 -12.84 3.56
CA GLN A 87 -3.05 -13.41 4.71
C GLN A 87 -4.55 -13.10 4.71
N GLY A 88 -4.99 -12.10 3.94
CA GLY A 88 -6.38 -11.65 3.96
C GLY A 88 -6.67 -10.75 5.16
N GLU A 89 -5.64 -10.09 5.70
CA GLU A 89 -5.72 -9.22 6.87
C GLU A 89 -5.52 -7.77 6.46
N GLU A 90 -6.36 -6.87 7.00
CA GLU A 90 -6.18 -5.42 6.88
C GLU A 90 -5.04 -4.92 7.78
N LYS A 91 -3.84 -5.44 7.53
CA LYS A 91 -2.65 -5.14 8.31
C LYS A 91 -2.11 -3.77 7.92
N ARG A 92 -2.25 -2.80 8.81
CA ARG A 92 -1.69 -1.46 8.65
C ARG A 92 -0.18 -1.54 8.76
N VAL A 93 0.52 -0.83 7.88
CA VAL A 93 1.97 -0.70 8.02
C VAL A 93 2.29 0.06 9.32
N PRO A 94 3.27 -0.37 10.13
CA PRO A 94 3.60 0.30 11.37
C PRO A 94 3.91 1.79 11.20
N LEU A 95 3.71 2.57 12.28
CA LEU A 95 4.02 4.00 12.43
C LEU A 95 3.15 4.96 11.60
N ILE A 96 2.81 4.62 10.37
CA ILE A 96 2.21 5.55 9.40
C ILE A 96 1.00 4.97 8.64
N GLY A 97 0.70 3.69 8.82
CA GLY A 97 -0.40 3.03 8.11
C GLY A 97 -1.77 3.64 8.43
N ASP A 98 -2.01 4.09 9.66
CA ASP A 98 -3.25 4.80 10.03
C ASP A 98 -3.39 6.11 9.26
N LEU A 99 -2.31 6.89 9.16
CA LEU A 99 -2.29 8.15 8.39
C LEU A 99 -2.66 7.93 6.93
N PHE A 100 -2.18 6.84 6.32
CA PHE A 100 -2.53 6.50 4.94
C PHE A 100 -4.01 6.22 4.77
N GLN A 101 -4.64 5.54 5.74
CA GLN A 101 -6.09 5.31 5.69
C GLN A 101 -6.85 6.63 5.78
N ASP A 102 -6.43 7.55 6.65
CA ASP A 102 -7.08 8.83 6.85
C ASP A 102 -6.91 9.79 5.66
N TRP A 103 -5.70 9.92 5.13
CA TRP A 103 -5.40 10.80 4.00
C TRP A 103 -6.07 10.33 2.72
N PHE A 104 -6.16 9.02 2.50
CA PHE A 104 -6.71 8.45 1.28
C PHE A 104 -8.11 7.87 1.44
N LYS A 105 -8.84 8.21 2.52
CA LYS A 105 -10.18 7.66 2.82
C LYS A 105 -11.22 7.77 1.68
N GLY A 106 -11.03 8.72 0.76
CA GLY A 106 -11.87 8.89 -0.44
C GLY A 106 -11.49 8.00 -1.63
N ILE A 107 -10.42 7.21 -1.51
CA ILE A 107 -9.90 6.34 -2.57
C ILE A 107 -10.33 4.89 -2.32
N GLY A 108 -10.96 4.31 -3.36
CA GLY A 108 -11.45 2.94 -3.40
C GLY A 108 -12.92 2.84 -3.04
#